data_AF-A0A661I3A1-F1
#
_entry.id   AF-A0A661I3A1-F1
#
_cell.length_a   1.000
_cell.length_b   1.000
_cell.length_c   1.000
_cell.angle_alpha   90.00
_cell.angle_beta   90.00
_cell.angle_gamma   90.00
#
_symmetry.space_group_name_H-M   'P 1'
#
loop_
_entity.id
_entity.type
_entity.pdbx_description
1 polymer ?
#
loop_
_entity_poly.entity_id
_entity_poly.type
_entity_poly.pdbx_seq_one_letter_code
_entity_poly.pdbx_strand_id
1 'polypeptide(L)'
;MSSFDEIVKAKTLLGLNDKASLPEIKLRYKKLMHKWHPDKHSDDIEKATQMSANINEAYKIILDYCKHYEYRFDEEFLTQKHLSPHEWWINKFGGR
;
A
#
# COMPACT_ATOMS: atom_id res chain seq x y z
N MET A 1 15.51 6.39 0.66
CA MET A 1 14.81 5.26 1.29
C MET A 1 14.45 5.65 2.71
N SER A 2 13.15 5.66 3.03
CA SER A 2 12.69 5.88 4.41
C SER A 2 13.12 4.74 5.33
N SER A 3 13.36 5.05 6.60
CA SER A 3 13.71 4.08 7.63
C SER A 3 12.53 3.14 7.95
N PHE A 4 12.84 1.98 8.52
CA PHE A 4 11.82 1.00 8.93
C PHE A 4 10.80 1.61 9.89
N ASP A 5 11.25 2.40 10.87
CA ASP A 5 10.38 3.09 11.83
C ASP A 5 9.43 4.08 11.16
N GLU A 6 9.90 4.83 10.16
CA GLU A 6 9.07 5.75 9.39
C GLU A 6 7.99 5.01 8.60
N ILE A 7 8.34 3.88 7.98
CA ILE A 7 7.38 3.04 7.23
C ILE A 7 6.32 2.47 8.17
N VAL A 8 6.72 1.96 9.35
CA VAL A 8 5.79 1.40 10.35
C VAL A 8 4.86 2.49 10.90
N LYS A 9 5.40 3.68 11.21
CA LYS A 9 4.60 4.83 11.63
C LYS A 9 3.61 5.25 10.55
N ALA A 10 4.07 5.36 9.29
CA ALA A 10 3.23 5.74 8.16
C ALA A 10 2.10 4.72 7.90
N LYS A 11 2.42 3.41 7.95
CA LYS A 11 1.44 2.32 7.85
C LYS A 11 0.37 2.43 8.92
N THR A 12 0.79 2.65 10.17
CA THR A 12 -0.11 2.77 11.32
C THR A 12 -1.00 4.01 11.21
N LEU A 13 -0.43 5.15 10.79
CA LEU A 13 -1.18 6.40 10.61
C LEU A 13 -2.24 6.28 9.51
N LEU A 14 -1.93 5.61 8.40
CA LEU A 14 -2.90 5.36 7.33
C LEU A 14 -3.90 4.25 7.66
N GLY A 15 -3.68 3.50 8.75
CA GLY A 15 -4.52 2.38 9.16
C GLY A 15 -4.50 1.23 8.15
N LEU A 16 -3.33 0.91 7.62
CA LEU A 16 -3.12 -0.17 6.65
C LEU A 16 -2.89 -1.51 7.37
N ASN A 17 -3.44 -2.58 6.79
CA ASN A 17 -3.16 -3.94 7.23
C ASN A 17 -1.71 -4.36 6.88
N ASP A 18 -1.27 -5.52 7.35
CA ASP A 18 0.04 -6.10 6.99
C ASP A 18 0.20 -6.31 5.49
N LYS A 19 -0.91 -6.55 4.79
CA LYS A 19 -0.99 -6.61 3.34
C LYS A 19 -2.00 -5.56 2.89
N ALA A 20 -1.53 -4.60 2.10
CA ALA A 20 -2.38 -3.59 1.49
C ALA A 20 -1.99 -3.44 0.02
N SER A 21 -2.99 -3.29 -0.83
CA SER A 21 -2.80 -3.03 -2.25
C SER A 21 -2.70 -1.53 -2.54
N LEU A 22 -2.04 -1.12 -3.63
CA LEU A 22 -2.03 0.29 -4.07
C LEU A 22 -3.43 0.95 -4.11
N PRO A 23 -4.50 0.32 -4.64
CA PRO A 23 -5.83 0.91 -4.60
C PRO A 23 -6.37 1.07 -3.18
N GLU A 24 -6.10 0.12 -2.27
CA GLU A 24 -6.49 0.23 -0.87
C GLU A 24 -5.77 1.39 -0.16
N ILE A 25 -4.47 1.56 -0.40
CA ILE A 25 -3.67 2.66 0.13
C ILE A 25 -4.25 4.01 -0.31
N LYS A 26 -4.55 4.15 -1.61
CA LYS A 26 -5.20 5.36 -2.17
C LYS A 26 -6.57 5.62 -1.55
N LEU A 27 -7.38 4.57 -1.37
CA LEU A 27 -8.71 4.68 -0.78
C LEU A 27 -8.63 5.15 0.68
N ARG A 28 -7.72 4.59 1.48
CA ARG A 28 -7.50 4.97 2.89
C ARG A 28 -7.04 6.42 3.00
N TYR A 29 -6.06 6.82 2.19
CA TYR A 29 -5.60 8.20 2.11
C TYR A 29 -6.76 9.17 1.81
N LYS A 30 -7.57 8.89 0.78
CA LYS A 30 -8.72 9.74 0.41
C LYS A 30 -9.74 9.85 1.55
N LYS A 31 -10.03 8.75 2.24
CA LYS A 31 -10.93 8.75 3.41
C LYS A 31 -10.41 9.60 4.55
N LEU A 32 -9.11 9.50 4.87
CA LEU A 32 -8.48 10.27 5.93
C LEU A 32 -8.42 11.76 5.59
N MET A 33 -8.05 12.11 4.36
CA MET A 33 -8.05 13.50 3.90
C MET A 33 -9.45 14.11 3.91
N HIS A 34 -10.47 13.35 3.53
CA HIS A 34 -11.85 13.82 3.62
C HIS A 34 -12.33 14.01 5.07
N LYS A 35 -11.78 13.24 6.02
CA LYS A 35 -12.08 13.35 7.45
C LYS A 35 -11.37 14.53 8.10
N TRP A 36 -10.12 14.79 7.75
CA TRP A 36 -9.26 15.81 8.36
C TRP A 36 -9.08 17.05 7.49
N HIS A 37 -9.94 17.26 6.49
CA HIS A 37 -9.87 18.45 5.65
C HIS A 37 -10.14 19.72 6.48
N PRO A 38 -9.30 20.76 6.41
CA PRO A 38 -9.46 21.97 7.21
C PRO A 38 -10.81 22.65 6.99
N ASP A 39 -11.36 22.64 5.75
CA ASP A 39 -12.70 23.18 5.45
C ASP A 39 -13.84 22.57 6.28
N LYS A 40 -13.67 21.37 6.83
CA LYS A 40 -14.70 20.70 7.66
C LYS A 40 -14.51 20.93 9.15
N HIS A 41 -13.40 21.52 9.55
CA HIS A 41 -13.01 21.73 10.95
C HIS A 41 -12.68 23.19 11.17
N SER A 42 -13.67 24.06 10.96
CA SER A 42 -13.58 25.50 11.19
C SER A 42 -13.24 25.87 12.64
N ASP A 43 -13.59 25.01 13.61
CA ASP A 43 -13.33 25.24 15.04
C ASP A 43 -11.97 24.70 15.50
N ASP A 44 -11.33 23.81 14.72
CA ASP A 44 -10.11 23.09 15.09
C ASP A 44 -9.14 23.01 13.88
N ILE A 45 -9.03 24.12 13.13
CA ILE A 45 -8.25 24.21 11.87
C ILE A 45 -6.80 23.78 12.08
N GLU A 46 -6.20 24.14 13.21
CA GLU A 46 -4.80 23.86 13.51
C GLU A 46 -4.54 22.34 13.63
N LYS A 47 -5.42 21.62 14.35
CA LYS A 47 -5.37 20.16 14.46
C LYS A 47 -5.63 19.48 13.12
N ALA A 48 -6.61 19.97 12.36
CA ALA A 48 -6.91 19.43 11.03
C ALA A 48 -5.74 19.61 10.05
N THR A 49 -5.07 20.77 10.11
CA THR A 49 -3.88 21.06 9.30
C THR A 49 -2.71 20.16 9.68
N GLN A 50 -2.42 20.00 10.98
CA GLN A 50 -1.37 19.09 11.44
C GLN A 50 -1.64 17.64 11.03
N MET A 51 -2.88 17.16 11.22
CA MET A 51 -3.24 15.79 10.87
C MET A 51 -3.18 15.54 9.36
N SER A 52 -3.68 16.47 8.54
CA SER A 52 -3.62 16.36 7.08
C SER A 52 -2.19 16.40 6.56
N ALA A 53 -1.30 17.22 7.15
CA ALA A 53 0.13 17.21 6.86
C ALA A 53 0.78 15.86 7.15
N ASN A 54 0.51 15.28 8.33
CA ASN A 54 1.02 13.97 8.73
C ASN A 54 0.50 12.86 7.79
N ILE A 55 -0.78 12.91 7.39
CA ILE A 55 -1.37 11.96 6.44
C ILE A 55 -0.70 12.04 5.07
N ASN A 56 -0.42 13.26 4.58
CA ASN A 56 0.28 13.48 3.32
C ASN A 56 1.72 12.91 3.35
N GLU A 57 2.45 13.14 4.44
CA GLU A 57 3.80 12.62 4.63
C GLU A 57 3.80 11.09 4.67
N ALA A 58 2.92 10.48 5.48
CA ALA A 58 2.79 9.03 5.55
C ALA A 58 2.46 8.41 4.19
N TYR A 59 1.55 9.02 3.43
CA TYR A 59 1.21 8.56 2.08
C TYR A 59 2.41 8.62 1.13
N LYS A 60 3.23 9.68 1.21
CA LYS A 60 4.46 9.81 0.42
C LYS A 60 5.46 8.71 0.76
N ILE A 61 5.68 8.42 2.06
CA ILE A 61 6.59 7.37 2.53
C ILE A 61 6.15 6.00 2.01
N ILE A 62 4.86 5.65 2.16
CA ILE A 62 4.34 4.36 1.69
C ILE A 62 4.42 4.25 0.17
N LEU A 63 4.12 5.31 -0.58
CA LEU A 63 4.29 5.29 -2.03
C LEU A 63 5.75 5.13 -2.45
N ASP A 64 6.68 5.78 -1.76
CA ASP A 64 8.11 5.62 -2.03
C ASP A 64 8.54 4.17 -1.79
N TYR A 65 8.11 3.57 -0.66
CA TYR A 65 8.32 2.15 -0.38
C TYR A 65 7.77 1.25 -1.49
N CYS A 66 6.54 1.48 -1.95
CA CYS A 66 5.93 0.70 -3.04
C CYS A 66 6.61 0.91 -4.40
N LYS A 67 7.15 2.09 -4.68
CA LYS A 67 7.84 2.39 -5.95
C LYS A 67 9.16 1.64 -6.09
N HIS A 68 9.86 1.42 -4.98
CA HIS A 68 11.12 0.67 -4.96
C HIS A 68 10.91 -0.85 -4.94
N TYR A 69 9.65 -1.31 -4.98
CA TYR A 69 9.36 -2.74 -5.07
C TYR A 69 9.58 -3.23 -6.51
N GLU A 70 10.58 -4.09 -6.70
CA GLU A 70 10.87 -4.70 -7.99
C GLU A 70 9.86 -5.80 -8.31
N TYR A 71 9.20 -5.68 -9.46
CA TYR A 71 8.29 -6.70 -9.97
C TYR A 71 9.09 -7.68 -10.82
N ARG A 72 8.96 -8.97 -10.51
CA ARG A 72 9.52 -10.05 -11.34
C ARG A 72 8.62 -10.28 -12.55
N PHE A 73 9.19 -10.14 -13.74
CA PHE A 73 8.53 -10.38 -15.03
C PHE A 73 9.18 -11.54 -15.82
N ASP A 74 10.01 -12.36 -15.17
CA ASP A 74 10.58 -13.53 -15.84
C ASP A 74 9.45 -14.52 -16.22
N GLU A 75 9.52 -15.06 -17.45
CA GLU A 75 8.46 -15.91 -18.01
C GLU A 75 8.13 -17.10 -17.10
N GLU A 76 9.14 -17.65 -16.43
CA GLU A 76 8.97 -18.75 -15.48
C GLU A 76 8.12 -18.33 -14.26
N PHE A 77 8.43 -17.19 -13.64
CA PHE A 77 7.65 -16.63 -12.53
C PHE A 77 6.22 -16.28 -12.91
N LEU A 78 6.01 -15.70 -14.10
CA LEU A 78 4.68 -15.37 -14.60
C LEU A 78 3.87 -16.63 -14.89
N THR A 79 4.48 -17.63 -15.53
CA THR A 79 3.82 -18.90 -15.80
C THR A 79 3.39 -19.55 -14.49
N GLN A 80 4.27 -19.69 -13.50
CA GLN A 80 3.94 -20.29 -12.19
C GLN A 80 2.77 -19.60 -11.47
N LYS A 81 2.65 -18.28 -11.60
CA LYS A 81 1.57 -17.47 -11.00
C LYS A 81 0.22 -17.61 -11.72
N HIS A 82 0.25 -17.97 -13.00
CA HIS A 82 -0.92 -18.01 -13.88
C HIS A 82 -1.32 -19.40 -14.37
N LEU A 83 -0.57 -20.45 -14.02
CA LEU A 83 -0.94 -21.83 -14.28
C LEU A 83 -2.33 -22.12 -13.71
N SER A 84 -3.21 -22.71 -14.52
CA SER A 84 -4.43 -23.29 -14.00
C SER A 84 -4.08 -24.41 -13.00
N PRO A 85 -5.00 -24.75 -12.07
CA PRO A 85 -4.78 -25.86 -11.15
C PRO A 85 -4.39 -27.18 -11.85
N HIS A 86 -4.87 -27.38 -13.08
CA HIS A 86 -4.58 -28.56 -13.90
C HIS A 86 -3.16 -28.53 -14.49
N GLU A 87 -2.73 -27.40 -15.08
CA GLU A 87 -1.39 -27.26 -15.64
C GLU A 87 -0.32 -27.27 -14.56
N TRP A 88 -0.60 -26.68 -13.38
CA TRP A 88 0.28 -26.78 -12.21
C TRP A 88 0.46 -28.23 -11.75
N TRP A 89 -0.62 -29.01 -11.70
CA TRP A 89 -0.56 -30.43 -11.32
C TRP A 89 0.24 -31.24 -12.34
N ILE A 90 0.00 -31.05 -13.64
CA ILE A 90 0.74 -31.73 -14.71
C ILE A 90 2.22 -31.36 -14.66
N ASN A 91 2.57 -30.10 -14.49
CA ASN A 91 3.96 -29.67 -14.41
C ASN A 91 4.69 -30.28 -13.18
N LYS A 92 3.99 -30.38 -12.04
CA LYS A 92 4.57 -30.85 -10.78
C LYS A 92 4.57 -32.39 -10.60
N PHE A 93 3.61 -33.09 -11.20
CA PHE A 93 3.38 -34.53 -10.97
C PHE A 93 3.08 -35.34 -12.26
N GLY A 94 2.99 -34.69 -13.42
CA GLY A 94 2.60 -35.32 -14.69
C GLY A 94 3.71 -36.12 -15.37
N GLY A 95 4.90 -36.20 -14.79
CA GLY A 95 5.97 -37.07 -15.27
C GLY A 95 5.75 -38.53 -14.85
N ARG A 96 5.37 -39.38 -15.82
CA ARG A 96 5.74 -40.79 -15.87
C ARG A 96 6.50 -41.03 -17.17
#